data_AF-A0A519QID5-F1
#
_entry.id   AF-A0A519QID5-F1
#
_cell.length_a   1.000
_cell.length_b   1.000
_cell.length_c   1.000
_cell.angle_alpha   90.00
_cell.angle_beta   90.00
_cell.angle_gamma   90.00
#
_symmetry.space_group_name_H-M   'P 1'
#
loop_
_entity.id
_entity.type
_entity.pdbx_description
1 polymer ?
#
loop_
_entity_poly.entity_id
_entity_poly.type
_entity_poly.pdbx_seq_one_letter_code
_entity_poly.pdbx_strand_id
1 'polypeptide(L)'
;MSPHTRAMVAAAAFAYATGQTVAGVHDHAAGRDLRIGAEARGAHLQGYDGDRPAKFGGTLPELYDGGDKAFVTLEIDGLNAKGYDRGSSSHYSLTITDQIVQLYDHGQAEWFDYSIQPA
;
A
#
# COMPACT_ATOMS: atom_id res chain seq x y z
N MET A 1 -0.86 -7.79 9.15
CA MET A 1 -0.81 -7.80 7.67
C MET A 1 0.43 -8.56 7.20
N SER A 2 0.46 -9.05 5.95
CA SER A 2 1.71 -9.56 5.36
C SER A 2 2.64 -8.41 4.97
N PRO A 3 3.98 -8.60 4.91
CA PRO A 3 4.91 -7.56 4.48
C PRO A 3 4.56 -6.98 3.11
N HIS A 4 4.21 -7.84 2.15
CA HIS A 4 3.87 -7.38 0.81
C HIS A 4 2.52 -6.65 0.75
N THR A 5 1.52 -7.06 1.53
CA THR A 5 0.25 -6.30 1.60
C THR A 5 0.46 -4.92 2.22
N ARG A 6 1.34 -4.77 3.21
CA ARG A 6 1.71 -3.43 3.73
C ARG A 6 2.37 -2.56 2.67
N ALA A 7 3.35 -3.09 1.93
CA ALA A 7 4.01 -2.37 0.85
C ALA A 7 3.04 -2.00 -0.29
N MET A 8 2.12 -2.91 -0.64
CA MET A 8 1.03 -2.67 -1.58
C MET A 8 0.12 -1.52 -1.12
N VAL A 9 -0.29 -1.52 0.15
CA VAL A 9 -1.10 -0.46 0.74
C VAL A 9 -0.35 0.87 0.73
N ALA A 10 0.95 0.88 1.03
CA ALA A 10 1.77 2.08 0.98
C ALA A 10 1.82 2.67 -0.44
N ALA A 11 2.07 1.84 -1.46
CA ALA A 11 2.05 2.26 -2.86
C ALA A 11 0.68 2.80 -3.28
N ALA A 12 -0.40 2.11 -2.88
CA ALA A 12 -1.76 2.51 -3.22
C ALA A 12 -2.14 3.84 -2.59
N ALA A 13 -1.90 4.01 -1.30
CA ALA A 13 -2.20 5.24 -0.58
C ALA A 13 -1.42 6.42 -1.15
N PHE A 14 -0.13 6.25 -1.47
CA PHE A 14 0.66 7.29 -2.12
C PHE A 14 0.10 7.69 -3.49
N ALA A 15 -0.23 6.70 -4.34
CA ALA A 15 -0.76 6.98 -5.68
C ALA A 15 -2.09 7.75 -5.62
N TYR A 16 -2.98 7.38 -4.69
CA TYR A 16 -4.25 8.10 -4.51
C TYR A 16 -4.07 9.50 -3.92
N ALA A 17 -3.22 9.65 -2.90
CA ALA A 17 -3.08 10.92 -2.18
C ALA A 17 -2.33 11.99 -3.01
N THR A 18 -1.37 11.56 -3.83
CA THR A 18 -0.52 12.48 -4.61
C THR A 18 -0.89 12.57 -6.08
N GLY A 19 -1.63 11.59 -6.61
CA GLY A 19 -1.87 11.43 -8.05
C GLY A 19 -0.64 11.00 -8.86
N GLN A 20 0.49 10.69 -8.20
CA GLN A 20 1.71 10.26 -8.86
C GLN A 20 1.72 8.75 -9.09
N THR A 21 2.36 8.33 -10.18
CA THR A 21 2.58 6.90 -10.46
C THR A 21 3.75 6.38 -9.63
N VAL A 22 3.55 5.23 -8.99
CA VAL A 22 4.57 4.51 -8.24
C VAL A 22 5.29 3.55 -9.20
N ALA A 23 6.61 3.65 -9.29
CA ALA A 23 7.48 2.76 -10.07
C ALA A 23 8.21 1.72 -9.21
N GLY A 24 8.32 1.96 -7.90
CA GLY A 24 8.96 1.06 -6.95
C GLY A 24 8.72 1.47 -5.50
N VAL A 25 9.01 0.56 -4.57
CA VAL A 25 8.88 0.78 -3.13
C VAL A 25 10.10 0.22 -2.42
N HIS A 26 10.78 1.02 -1.61
CA HIS A 26 11.80 0.52 -0.68
C HIS A 26 11.15 0.16 0.66
N ASP A 27 11.32 -1.08 1.11
CA ASP A 27 10.89 -1.55 2.44
C ASP A 27 12.06 -1.43 3.42
N HIS A 28 11.97 -0.49 4.37
CA HIS A 28 13.02 -0.24 5.35
C HIS A 28 13.17 -1.36 6.38
N ALA A 29 12.09 -2.08 6.70
CA ALA A 29 12.14 -3.22 7.62
C ALA A 29 12.83 -4.43 6.98
N ALA A 30 12.63 -4.64 5.68
CA ALA A 30 13.29 -5.70 4.91
C ALA A 30 14.66 -5.28 4.32
N GLY A 31 14.99 -3.99 4.35
CA GLY A 31 16.23 -3.44 3.80
C GLY A 31 16.40 -3.66 2.30
N ARG A 32 15.29 -3.63 1.52
CA ARG A 32 15.32 -3.93 0.08
C ARG A 32 14.29 -3.18 -0.73
N ASP A 33 14.59 -3.02 -2.01
CA ASP A 33 13.63 -2.55 -3.01
C ASP A 33 12.67 -3.67 -3.42
N LEU A 34 11.40 -3.31 -3.55
CA LEU A 34 10.30 -4.15 -4.03
C LEU A 34 9.85 -3.64 -5.39
N ARG A 35 9.63 -4.57 -6.34
CA ARG A 35 9.11 -4.25 -7.67
C ARG A 35 7.60 -4.08 -7.64
N ILE A 36 7.15 -3.06 -6.92
CA ILE A 36 5.74 -2.73 -6.77
C ILE A 36 5.46 -1.44 -7.54
N GLY A 37 4.59 -1.52 -8.53
CA GLY A 37 4.09 -0.37 -9.29
C GLY A 37 2.60 -0.17 -9.07
N ALA A 38 2.16 1.08 -9.07
CA ALA A 38 0.75 1.45 -8.92
C ALA A 38 0.43 2.79 -9.58
N GLU A 39 -0.75 2.90 -10.18
CA GLU A 39 -1.32 4.18 -10.61
C GLU A 39 -2.79 4.27 -10.18
N ALA A 40 -3.20 5.48 -9.78
CA ALA A 40 -4.57 5.79 -9.44
C ALA A 40 -5.17 6.77 -10.46
N ARG A 41 -6.42 6.54 -10.86
CA ARG A 41 -7.21 7.44 -11.70
C ARG A 41 -8.60 7.60 -11.10
N GLY A 42 -8.86 8.76 -10.49
CA GLY A 42 -10.05 8.97 -9.68
C GLY A 42 -10.06 7.99 -8.50
N ALA A 43 -11.16 7.26 -8.34
CA ALA A 43 -11.30 6.27 -7.27
C ALA A 43 -10.80 4.87 -7.65
N HIS A 44 -10.27 4.68 -8.86
CA HIS A 44 -9.80 3.39 -9.35
C HIS A 44 -8.28 3.30 -9.31
N LEU A 45 -7.75 2.14 -8.90
CA LEU A 45 -6.33 1.86 -8.89
C LEU A 45 -6.04 0.52 -9.56
N GLN A 46 -4.94 0.52 -10.32
CA GLN A 46 -4.30 -0.67 -10.83
C GLN A 46 -2.86 -0.73 -10.36
N GLY A 47 -2.41 -1.91 -9.96
CA GLY A 47 -1.06 -2.13 -9.50
C GLY A 47 -0.57 -3.55 -9.74
N TYR A 48 0.73 -3.72 -9.63
CA TYR A 48 1.41 -4.98 -9.85
C TYR A 48 2.58 -5.14 -8.87
N ASP A 49 2.59 -6.26 -8.17
CA ASP A 49 3.70 -6.72 -7.33
C ASP A 49 4.50 -7.76 -8.14
N GLY A 50 5.63 -7.32 -8.69
CA GLY A 50 6.52 -8.15 -9.49
C GLY A 50 7.32 -9.17 -8.67
N ASP A 51 7.44 -8.98 -7.35
CA ASP A 51 8.06 -9.94 -6.43
C ASP A 51 7.12 -11.11 -6.14
N ARG A 52 5.80 -10.88 -6.10
CA ARG A 52 4.75 -11.91 -5.98
C ARG A 52 4.00 -12.22 -7.29
N PRO A 53 4.63 -12.03 -8.45
CA PRO A 53 3.99 -11.81 -9.77
C PRO A 53 2.45 -11.71 -9.75
N ALA A 54 1.92 -10.71 -9.05
CA ALA A 54 0.50 -10.60 -8.74
C ALA A 54 -0.03 -9.20 -9.03
N LYS A 55 -1.27 -9.15 -9.53
CA LYS A 55 -2.01 -7.91 -9.69
C LYS A 55 -2.67 -7.53 -8.37
N PHE A 56 -2.79 -6.23 -8.14
CA PHE A 56 -3.65 -5.69 -7.10
C PHE A 56 -4.36 -4.45 -7.60
N GLY A 57 -5.42 -4.05 -6.89
CA GLY A 57 -6.18 -2.86 -7.21
C GLY A 57 -7.66 -3.04 -6.99
N GLY A 58 -8.45 -2.10 -7.49
CA GLY A 58 -9.87 -2.03 -7.23
C GLY A 58 -10.36 -0.60 -7.23
N THR A 59 -11.49 -0.38 -6.59
CA THR A 59 -12.12 0.94 -6.47
C THR A 59 -12.31 1.25 -5.00
N LEU A 60 -11.87 2.42 -4.54
CA LEU A 60 -12.00 2.80 -3.14
C LEU A 60 -13.46 2.67 -2.65
N PRO A 61 -13.67 2.19 -1.42
CA PRO A 61 -12.64 1.88 -0.42
C PRO A 61 -12.07 0.45 -0.53
N GLU A 62 -12.42 -0.36 -1.53
CA GLU A 62 -12.01 -1.77 -1.60
C GLU A 62 -10.90 -2.03 -2.64
N LEU A 63 -9.78 -2.55 -2.17
CA LEU A 63 -8.70 -3.06 -3.00
C LEU A 63 -8.55 -4.57 -2.79
N TYR A 64 -8.23 -5.29 -3.85
CA TYR A 64 -7.93 -6.71 -3.82
C TYR A 64 -6.43 -6.93 -4.00
N ASP A 65 -5.79 -7.64 -3.07
CA ASP A 65 -4.43 -8.16 -3.19
C ASP A 65 -4.50 -9.54 -3.86
N GLY A 66 -4.10 -9.66 -5.13
CA GLY A 66 -4.10 -10.93 -5.84
C GLY A 66 -3.01 -11.91 -5.37
N GLY A 67 -1.97 -11.42 -4.68
CA GLY A 67 -0.91 -12.26 -4.12
C GLY A 67 -1.39 -13.01 -2.89
N ASP A 68 -2.01 -12.28 -1.95
CA ASP A 68 -2.55 -12.86 -0.71
C ASP A 68 -4.01 -13.30 -0.82
N LYS A 69 -4.66 -13.01 -1.96
CA LYS A 69 -6.05 -13.35 -2.27
C LYS A 69 -7.03 -12.80 -1.23
N ALA A 70 -6.76 -11.60 -0.72
CA ALA A 70 -7.54 -10.96 0.32
C ALA A 70 -7.93 -9.54 -0.10
N PHE A 71 -9.03 -9.06 0.44
CA PHE A 71 -9.43 -7.66 0.29
C PHE A 71 -8.87 -6.82 1.42
N VAL A 72 -8.43 -5.61 1.07
CA VAL A 72 -7.99 -4.58 1.99
C VAL A 72 -8.89 -3.36 1.78
N THR A 73 -9.44 -2.81 2.87
CA THR A 73 -10.10 -1.51 2.78
C THR A 73 -9.08 -0.40 2.89
N LEU A 74 -9.28 0.71 2.18
CA LEU A 74 -8.45 1.91 2.21
C LEU A 74 -9.33 3.15 2.18
N GLU A 75 -9.31 3.92 3.27
CA GLU A 75 -9.99 5.21 3.39
C GLU A 75 -8.93 6.30 3.53
N ILE A 76 -8.94 7.30 2.63
CA ILE A 76 -7.91 8.34 2.55
C ILE A 76 -8.53 9.70 2.90
N ASP A 77 -7.83 10.44 3.75
CA ASP A 77 -8.13 11.82 4.14
C ASP A 77 -6.86 12.66 4.06
N GLY A 78 -6.69 13.34 2.91
CA GLY A 78 -5.47 14.09 2.58
C GLY A 78 -4.25 13.17 2.53
N LEU A 79 -3.30 13.39 3.43
CA LEU A 79 -2.06 12.61 3.55
C LEU A 79 -2.15 11.50 4.61
N ASN A 80 -3.31 11.33 5.24
CA ASN A 80 -3.55 10.24 6.19
C ASN A 80 -4.47 9.20 5.57
N ALA A 81 -4.30 7.94 5.95
CA ALA A 81 -5.24 6.90 5.57
C ALA A 81 -5.37 5.85 6.67
N LYS A 82 -6.44 5.07 6.58
CA LYS A 82 -6.71 3.94 7.47
C LYS A 82 -7.41 2.82 6.71
N GLY A 83 -7.40 1.63 7.28
CA GLY A 83 -8.07 0.51 6.67
C GLY A 83 -8.09 -0.75 7.51
N TYR A 84 -8.51 -1.83 6.86
CA TYR A 84 -8.58 -3.17 7.43
C TYR A 84 -8.11 -4.19 6.39
N ASP A 85 -7.14 -5.01 6.78
CA ASP A 85 -6.70 -6.16 6.01
C ASP A 85 -7.49 -7.40 6.43
N ARG A 86 -8.31 -7.93 5.52
CA ARG A 86 -9.08 -9.15 5.79
C ARG A 86 -8.22 -10.40 5.83
N GLY A 87 -7.03 -10.38 5.22
CA GLY A 87 -6.08 -11.49 5.27
C GLY A 87 -5.56 -11.74 6.68
N SER A 88 -5.10 -10.69 7.37
CA SER A 88 -4.67 -10.79 8.77
C SER A 88 -5.75 -10.48 9.80
N SER A 89 -6.96 -10.09 9.36
CA SER A 89 -8.05 -9.66 10.24
C SER A 89 -7.66 -8.53 11.20
N SER A 90 -6.86 -7.56 10.71
CA SER A 90 -6.34 -6.47 11.53
C SER A 90 -6.49 -5.10 10.87
N HIS A 91 -6.62 -4.08 11.71
CA HIS A 91 -6.61 -2.68 11.27
C HIS A 91 -5.19 -2.19 10.97
N TYR A 92 -5.10 -1.12 10.18
CA TYR A 92 -3.88 -0.34 10.01
C TYR A 92 -4.22 1.14 9.87
N SER A 93 -3.23 1.98 10.13
CA SER A 93 -3.25 3.41 9.86
C SER A 93 -1.94 3.81 9.20
N LEU A 94 -1.96 4.87 8.40
CA LEU A 94 -0.75 5.39 7.78
C LEU A 94 -0.81 6.90 7.61
N THR A 95 0.37 7.48 7.46
CA THR A 95 0.57 8.87 7.07
C THR A 95 1.63 8.96 5.98
N ILE A 96 1.50 9.95 5.12
CA ILE A 96 2.38 10.21 3.98
C ILE A 96 3.11 11.51 4.25
N THR A 97 4.44 11.46 4.26
CA THR A 97 5.30 12.64 4.39
C THR A 97 6.33 12.61 3.26
N ASP A 98 6.23 13.58 2.35
CA ASP A 98 6.99 13.59 1.10
C ASP A 98 6.84 12.26 0.32
N GLN A 99 7.93 11.53 0.11
CA GLN A 99 7.97 10.23 -0.55
C GLN A 99 8.03 9.07 0.44
N ILE A 100 7.72 9.30 1.71
CA ILE A 100 7.73 8.27 2.75
C ILE A 100 6.29 7.99 3.18
N VAL A 101 5.93 6.71 3.23
CA VAL A 101 4.69 6.24 3.87
C VAL A 101 5.06 5.52 5.15
N GLN A 102 4.51 5.99 6.26
CA GLN A 102 4.66 5.35 7.57
C GLN A 102 3.37 4.63 7.89
N LEU A 103 3.42 3.31 8.04
CA LEU A 103 2.26 2.46 8.28
C LEU A 103 2.37 1.80 9.65
N TYR A 104 1.34 1.95 10.47
CA TYR A 104 1.18 1.21 11.72
C TYR A 104 0.27 0.00 11.50
N ASP A 105 0.81 -1.20 11.68
CA ASP A 105 0.05 -2.45 11.62
C ASP A 105 -0.45 -2.81 13.02
N HIS A 106 -1.74 -2.60 13.29
CA HIS A 106 -2.31 -2.90 14.62
C HIS A 106 -2.23 -4.40 14.97
N GLY A 107 -2.13 -5.29 13.97
CA GLY A 107 -1.97 -6.72 14.20
C GLY A 107 -0.58 -7.09 14.72
N GLN A 108 0.44 -6.28 14.40
CA GLN A 108 1.82 -6.46 14.90
C GLN A 108 2.19 -5.45 15.99
N ALA A 109 1.36 -4.43 16.21
CA ALA A 109 1.63 -3.30 17.09
C ALA A 109 2.96 -2.58 16.76
N GLU A 110 3.31 -2.51 15.47
CA GLU A 110 4.61 -2.05 14.97
C GLU A 110 4.46 -1.08 13.78
N TRP A 111 5.44 -0.18 13.64
CA TRP A 111 5.56 0.77 12.53
C TRP A 111 6.45 0.22 11.41
N PHE A 112 6.06 0.47 10.18
CA PHE A 112 6.79 0.12 8.96
C PHE A 112 6.91 1.35 8.06
N ASP A 113 8.13 1.68 7.67
CA ASP A 113 8.41 2.80 6.78
C ASP A 113 8.69 2.31 5.34
N TYR A 114 8.14 3.03 4.37
CA TYR A 114 8.29 2.74 2.95
C TYR A 114 8.71 4.00 2.19
N SER A 115 9.85 3.96 1.49
CA SER A 115 10.20 5.04 0.55
C SER A 115 9.65 4.72 -0.84
N ILE A 116 8.87 5.65 -1.38
CA ILE A 116 8.23 5.53 -2.68
C ILE A 116 9.16 6.07 -3.77
N GLN A 117 9.27 5.31 -4.86
CA GLN A 117 10.01 5.71 -6.06
C GLN A 117 8.97 6.11 -7.12
N PRO A 118 8.70 7.42 -7.32
CA PRO A 118 7.76 7.86 -8.35
C PRO A 118 8.36 7.74 -9.76
N ALA A 119 7.48 7.61 -10.76
CA ALA A 119 7.83 7.60 -12.19
C ALA A 119 8.07 9.02 -12.75
#